data_AF-A0AAE0NM79-F1
#
_entry.id   AF-A0AAE0NM79-F1
#
_cell.length_a   1.000
_cell.length_b   1.000
_cell.length_c   1.000
_cell.angle_alpha   90.00
_cell.angle_beta   90.00
_cell.angle_gamma   90.00
#
_symmetry.space_group_name_H-M   'P 1'
#
loop_
_entity.id
_entity.type
_entity.pdbx_description
1 polymer ?
#
loop_
_entity_poly.entity_id
_entity_poly.type
_entity_poly.pdbx_seq_one_letter_code
_entity_poly.pdbx_strand_id
1 'polypeptide(L)'
;MLKLELDVKGLATAMGEAFAIMHWGAGVNGDDVEFVLGTSALKDESQGGALDFQHRAVGLYLLDFGQCDAVDLEDEKDDVYQAFKGAMVMGDNQLFIPHFQRSRDVFESFRDGYIAAAEVIMDEKRINNKFDAVEFMREYEEYAEDFLY
;
A
#
# COMPACT_ATOMS: atom_id res chain seq x y z
N MET A 1 -2.15 14.32 -9.10
CA MET A 1 -3.50 14.04 -8.56
C MET A 1 -4.20 15.26 -7.96
N LEU A 2 -3.52 16.11 -7.16
CA LEU A 2 -4.15 17.31 -6.54
C LEU A 2 -4.84 18.28 -7.53
N LYS A 3 -4.27 18.49 -8.72
CA LYS A 3 -4.88 19.33 -9.77
C LYS A 3 -6.07 18.69 -10.47
N LEU A 4 -6.30 17.40 -10.23
CA LEU A 4 -7.39 16.61 -10.82
C LEU A 4 -8.52 16.38 -9.81
N GLU A 5 -8.45 17.00 -8.62
CA GLU A 5 -9.46 16.88 -7.54
C GLU A 5 -9.77 15.44 -7.13
N LEU A 6 -8.81 14.53 -7.32
CA LEU A 6 -8.91 13.15 -6.86
C LEU A 6 -8.75 13.08 -5.34
N ASP A 7 -9.41 12.11 -4.71
CA ASP A 7 -9.21 11.78 -3.30
C ASP A 7 -7.84 11.11 -3.09
N VAL A 8 -6.80 11.94 -3.06
CA VAL A 8 -5.41 11.48 -2.92
C VAL A 8 -5.17 10.76 -1.59
N LYS A 9 -5.86 11.19 -0.53
CA LYS A 9 -5.70 10.59 0.80
C LYS A 9 -6.35 9.21 0.86
N GLY A 10 -7.57 9.07 0.35
CA GLY A 10 -8.22 7.77 0.22
C GLY A 10 -7.41 6.79 -0.65
N LEU A 11 -6.84 7.28 -1.76
CA LEU A 11 -5.93 6.46 -2.58
C LEU A 11 -4.67 6.04 -1.83
N ALA A 12 -4.04 6.96 -1.10
CA ALA A 12 -2.85 6.65 -0.31
C ALA A 12 -3.15 5.63 0.80
N THR A 13 -4.27 5.76 1.49
CA THR A 13 -4.75 4.76 2.47
C THR A 13 -4.92 3.39 1.83
N ALA A 14 -5.60 3.31 0.67
CA ALA A 14 -5.77 2.05 -0.05
C ALA A 14 -4.44 1.43 -0.53
N MET A 15 -3.46 2.26 -0.91
CA MET A 15 -2.10 1.79 -1.24
C MET A 15 -1.41 1.19 -0.01
N GLY A 16 -1.52 1.85 1.15
CA GLY A 16 -0.96 1.34 2.40
C GLY A 16 -1.57 -0.01 2.80
N GLU A 17 -2.90 -0.11 2.72
CA GLU A 17 -3.63 -1.36 2.96
C GLU A 17 -3.16 -2.47 1.99
N ALA A 18 -2.97 -2.16 0.71
CA ALA A 18 -2.50 -3.11 -0.28
C ALA A 18 -1.09 -3.65 0.05
N PHE A 19 -0.15 -2.78 0.44
CA PHE A 19 1.18 -3.21 0.89
C PHE A 19 1.12 -4.07 2.16
N ALA A 20 0.27 -3.73 3.13
CA ALA A 20 0.09 -4.56 4.33
C ALA A 20 -0.48 -5.96 4.00
N ILE A 21 -1.43 -6.04 3.06
CA ILE A 21 -1.97 -7.31 2.56
C ILE A 21 -0.88 -8.13 1.86
N MET A 22 -0.05 -7.51 1.03
CA MET A 22 1.09 -8.19 0.39
C MET A 22 2.08 -8.73 1.42
N HIS A 23 2.57 -7.87 2.32
CA HIS A 23 3.59 -8.20 3.30
C HIS A 23 3.10 -9.27 4.29
N TRP A 24 2.02 -8.98 5.01
CA TRP A 24 1.59 -9.80 6.15
C TRP A 24 0.57 -10.85 5.74
N GLY A 25 -0.28 -10.55 4.75
CA GLY A 25 -1.34 -11.44 4.28
C GLY A 25 -0.80 -12.51 3.34
N ALA A 26 -0.05 -12.11 2.32
CA ALA A 26 0.48 -12.99 1.29
C ALA A 26 1.93 -13.44 1.52
N GLY A 27 2.71 -12.74 2.37
CA GLY A 27 4.12 -13.07 2.57
C GLY A 27 4.94 -12.81 1.31
N VAL A 28 4.71 -11.67 0.65
CA VAL A 28 5.48 -11.23 -0.52
C VAL A 28 6.04 -9.84 -0.28
N ASN A 29 7.22 -9.55 -0.81
CA ASN A 29 7.89 -8.26 -0.58
C ASN A 29 7.29 -7.08 -1.35
N GLY A 30 6.53 -7.34 -2.41
CA GLY A 30 5.96 -6.28 -3.25
C GLY A 30 7.00 -5.52 -4.08
N ASP A 31 8.11 -6.15 -4.47
CA ASP A 31 9.11 -5.49 -5.31
C ASP A 31 8.57 -5.21 -6.72
N ASP A 32 8.81 -3.97 -7.16
CA ASP A 32 8.45 -3.42 -8.47
C ASP A 32 6.96 -3.56 -8.89
N VAL A 33 6.03 -3.45 -7.94
CA VAL A 33 4.59 -3.49 -8.25
C VAL A 33 4.06 -2.16 -8.76
N GLU A 34 3.07 -2.20 -9.65
CA GLU A 34 2.47 -1.01 -10.24
C GLU A 34 1.04 -0.75 -9.77
N PHE A 35 0.75 0.52 -9.44
CA PHE A 35 -0.61 0.97 -9.14
C PHE A 35 -1.24 1.68 -10.33
N VAL A 36 -2.41 1.21 -10.76
CA VAL A 36 -3.18 1.80 -11.86
C VAL A 36 -4.61 2.14 -11.47
N LEU A 37 -5.16 3.19 -12.08
CA LEU A 37 -6.55 3.58 -11.91
C LEU A 37 -7.40 2.98 -13.04
N GLY A 38 -8.35 2.13 -12.67
CA GLY A 38 -9.41 1.67 -13.55
C GLY A 38 -10.71 2.42 -13.26
N THR A 39 -11.64 2.42 -14.21
CA THR A 39 -12.96 3.02 -13.99
C THR A 39 -14.09 2.14 -14.54
N SER A 40 -15.22 2.13 -13.85
CA SER A 40 -16.43 1.45 -14.28
C SER A 40 -17.64 2.39 -14.25
N ALA A 41 -18.61 2.14 -15.13
CA ALA A 41 -19.87 2.87 -15.12
C ALA A 41 -20.70 2.44 -13.90
N LEU A 42 -21.30 3.41 -13.22
CA LEU A 42 -22.22 3.13 -12.12
C LEU A 42 -23.60 2.79 -12.67
N LYS A 43 -24.42 2.09 -11.88
CA LYS A 43 -25.84 1.93 -12.20
C LYS A 43 -26.60 3.13 -11.63
N ASP A 44 -27.41 3.75 -12.48
CA ASP A 44 -28.41 4.71 -12.04
C ASP A 44 -29.66 3.96 -11.57
N GLU A 45 -29.75 3.78 -10.25
CA GLU A 45 -30.91 3.15 -9.60
C GLU A 45 -32.20 3.96 -9.81
N SER A 46 -32.10 5.26 -10.10
CA SER A 46 -33.28 6.11 -10.40
C SER A 46 -33.80 5.92 -11.83
N GLN A 47 -32.98 5.37 -12.73
CA GLN A 47 -33.32 5.06 -14.13
C GLN A 47 -33.37 3.54 -14.40
N GLY A 48 -33.84 2.76 -13.42
CA GLY A 48 -34.07 1.32 -13.60
C GLY A 48 -32.79 0.51 -13.85
N GLY A 49 -31.64 0.98 -13.37
CA GLY A 49 -30.36 0.29 -13.45
C GLY A 49 -29.59 0.49 -14.76
N ALA A 50 -29.96 1.50 -15.55
CA ALA A 50 -29.17 1.94 -16.71
C ALA A 50 -27.75 2.37 -16.29
N LEU A 51 -26.75 2.20 -17.15
CA LEU A 51 -25.39 2.61 -16.86
C LEU A 51 -25.25 4.14 -16.96
N ASP A 52 -24.78 4.76 -15.88
CA ASP A 52 -24.35 6.14 -15.83
C ASP A 52 -22.87 6.23 -16.23
N PHE A 53 -22.60 6.93 -17.34
CA PHE A 53 -21.25 7.17 -17.84
C PHE A 53 -20.66 8.51 -17.39
N GLN A 54 -21.47 9.38 -16.78
CA GLN A 54 -21.04 10.67 -16.24
C GLN A 54 -20.50 10.53 -14.82
N HIS A 55 -21.09 9.66 -14.00
CA HIS A 55 -20.57 9.29 -12.69
C HIS A 55 -19.95 7.88 -12.75
N ARG A 56 -18.62 7.82 -12.57
CA ARG A 56 -17.87 6.57 -12.66
C ARG A 56 -17.27 6.22 -11.32
N ALA A 57 -17.28 4.93 -10.98
CA ALA A 57 -16.44 4.43 -9.92
C ALA A 57 -14.98 4.44 -10.40
N VAL A 58 -14.08 4.88 -9.52
CA VAL A 58 -12.63 4.75 -9.71
C VAL A 58 -12.18 3.59 -8.82
N GLY A 59 -11.51 2.61 -9.42
CA GLY A 59 -10.87 1.52 -8.70
C GLY A 59 -9.35 1.67 -8.76
N LEU A 60 -8.69 1.38 -7.64
CA LEU A 60 -7.25 1.23 -7.58
C LEU A 60 -6.91 -0.25 -7.78
N TYR A 61 -6.05 -0.55 -8.74
CA TYR A 61 -5.62 -1.91 -9.05
C TYR A 61 -4.11 -2.01 -8.86
N LEU A 62 -3.66 -3.15 -8.35
CA LEU A 62 -2.26 -3.49 -8.17
C LEU A 62 -1.89 -4.59 -9.17
N LEU A 63 -0.82 -4.37 -9.92
CA LEU A 63 -0.38 -5.24 -11.02
C LEU A 63 1.15 -5.44 -10.96
N ASP A 64 1.64 -6.25 -11.90
CA ASP A 64 3.06 -6.55 -12.13
C ASP A 64 3.82 -7.16 -10.95
N PHE A 65 3.38 -8.33 -10.50
CA PHE A 65 4.06 -9.10 -9.45
C PHE A 65 5.30 -9.86 -9.96
N GLY A 66 5.85 -9.50 -11.11
CA GLY A 66 6.90 -10.28 -11.80
C GLY A 66 8.24 -10.31 -11.08
N GLN A 67 8.53 -9.31 -10.24
CA GLN A 67 9.76 -9.20 -9.44
C GLN A 67 9.54 -9.47 -7.95
N CYS A 68 8.32 -9.79 -7.53
CA CYS A 68 8.04 -10.09 -6.14
C CYS A 68 8.69 -11.40 -5.70
N ASP A 69 9.32 -11.38 -4.53
CA ASP A 69 9.84 -12.56 -3.84
C ASP A 69 8.92 -12.94 -2.68
N ALA A 70 8.86 -14.25 -2.40
CA ALA A 70 8.24 -14.76 -1.19
C ALA A 70 9.12 -14.43 0.02
N VAL A 71 8.48 -14.03 1.12
CA VAL A 71 9.11 -13.73 2.41
C VAL A 71 8.53 -14.68 3.45
N ASP A 72 9.40 -15.49 4.06
CA ASP A 72 8.98 -16.39 5.12
C ASP A 72 8.81 -15.62 6.44
N LEU A 73 7.58 -15.54 6.93
CA LEU A 73 7.29 -14.85 8.19
C LEU A 73 7.80 -15.62 9.42
N GLU A 74 8.32 -16.84 9.24
CA GLU A 74 9.05 -17.58 10.27
C GLU A 74 10.51 -17.11 10.43
N ASP A 75 11.09 -16.42 9.44
CA ASP A 75 12.46 -15.88 9.48
C ASP A 75 12.65 -14.77 10.51
N GLU A 76 13.90 -14.46 10.87
CA GLU A 76 14.21 -13.42 11.87
C GLU A 76 13.57 -12.07 11.51
N LYS A 77 13.14 -11.34 12.54
CA LYS A 77 12.39 -10.09 12.38
C LYS A 77 13.10 -9.10 11.46
N ASP A 78 14.40 -8.95 11.66
CA ASP A 78 15.22 -7.99 10.92
C ASP A 78 15.31 -8.36 9.43
N ASP A 79 15.35 -9.67 9.11
CA ASP A 79 15.41 -10.15 7.72
C ASP A 79 14.08 -9.88 7.00
N VAL A 80 12.95 -10.18 7.67
CA VAL A 80 11.60 -9.89 7.14
C VAL A 80 11.40 -8.39 6.94
N TYR A 81 11.77 -7.58 7.94
CA TYR A 81 11.66 -6.13 7.86
C TYR A 81 12.52 -5.58 6.73
N GLN A 82 13.75 -6.07 6.58
CA GLN A 82 14.67 -5.66 5.52
C GLN A 82 14.14 -6.02 4.12
N ALA A 83 13.53 -7.21 3.95
CA ALA A 83 12.93 -7.61 2.69
C ALA A 83 11.80 -6.66 2.27
N PHE A 84 10.90 -6.32 3.20
CA PHE A 84 9.78 -5.43 2.95
C PHE A 84 10.21 -3.98 2.71
N LYS A 85 10.97 -3.37 3.64
CA LYS A 85 11.37 -1.96 3.49
C LYS A 85 12.33 -1.74 2.33
N GLY A 86 13.15 -2.75 2.01
CA GLY A 86 14.01 -2.77 0.83
C GLY A 86 13.21 -2.66 -0.46
N ALA A 87 12.22 -3.54 -0.66
CA ALA A 87 11.34 -3.49 -1.83
C ALA A 87 10.57 -2.16 -1.94
N MET A 88 10.10 -1.61 -0.83
CA MET A 88 9.36 -0.34 -0.82
C MET A 88 10.16 0.90 -1.25
N VAL A 89 11.50 0.87 -1.20
CA VAL A 89 12.35 2.02 -1.62
C VAL A 89 13.06 1.78 -2.96
N MET A 90 12.90 0.61 -3.56
CA MET A 90 13.56 0.21 -4.81
C MET A 90 12.60 0.33 -6.00
N GLY A 91 13.18 0.30 -7.21
CA GLY A 91 12.41 0.22 -8.46
C GLY A 91 11.39 1.36 -8.62
N ASP A 92 10.23 1.03 -9.19
CA ASP A 92 9.15 1.98 -9.40
C ASP A 92 8.28 2.22 -8.15
N ASN A 93 8.43 1.42 -7.09
CA ASN A 93 7.71 1.62 -5.83
C ASN A 93 7.91 3.03 -5.25
N GLN A 94 9.13 3.59 -5.40
CA GLN A 94 9.44 4.96 -4.97
C GLN A 94 8.61 6.04 -5.68
N LEU A 95 8.02 5.74 -6.84
CA LEU A 95 7.18 6.65 -7.62
C LEU A 95 5.71 6.62 -7.14
N PHE A 96 5.30 5.51 -6.51
CA PHE A 96 3.92 5.30 -6.07
C PHE A 96 3.72 5.58 -4.58
N ILE A 97 4.65 5.15 -3.72
CA ILE A 97 4.55 5.38 -2.28
C ILE A 97 4.74 6.88 -2.00
N PRO A 98 3.80 7.55 -1.31
CA PRO A 98 3.93 8.97 -1.01
C PRO A 98 5.20 9.25 -0.20
N HIS A 99 5.93 10.30 -0.58
CA HIS A 99 7.17 10.64 0.11
C HIS A 99 6.88 11.23 1.51
N PHE A 100 7.54 10.68 2.53
CA PHE A 100 7.33 11.03 3.95
C PHE A 100 7.63 12.50 4.30
N GLN A 101 8.67 13.12 3.70
CA GLN A 101 8.95 14.56 3.87
C GLN A 101 8.17 15.47 2.91
N ARG A 102 8.13 15.16 1.60
CA ARG A 102 7.59 16.07 0.56
C ARG A 102 6.05 16.09 0.50
N SER A 103 5.43 15.01 0.93
CA SER A 103 3.97 14.82 0.89
C SER A 103 3.48 14.22 2.22
N ARG A 104 3.90 14.83 3.32
CA ARG A 104 3.72 14.30 4.68
C ARG A 104 2.28 13.91 5.00
N ASP A 105 1.30 14.74 4.66
CA ASP A 105 -0.11 14.48 4.98
C ASP A 105 -0.73 13.34 4.15
N VAL A 106 -0.23 13.14 2.93
CA VAL A 106 -0.60 12.00 2.08
C VAL A 106 0.11 10.73 2.56
N PHE A 107 1.39 10.84 2.94
CA PHE A 107 2.14 9.73 3.51
C PHE A 107 1.58 9.27 4.86
N GLU A 108 1.14 10.20 5.72
CA GLU A 108 0.43 9.85 6.95
C GLU A 108 -0.82 9.00 6.64
N SER A 109 -1.55 9.32 5.56
CA SER A 109 -2.72 8.52 5.14
C SER A 109 -2.34 7.12 4.66
N PHE A 110 -1.21 6.99 3.95
CA PHE A 110 -0.63 5.70 3.55
C PHE A 110 -0.21 4.88 4.76
N ARG A 111 0.58 5.46 5.66
CA ARG A 111 1.08 4.83 6.87
C ARG A 111 -0.07 4.34 7.75
N ASP A 112 -1.07 5.18 7.97
CA ASP A 112 -2.20 4.85 8.83
C ASP A 112 -3.04 3.69 8.22
N GLY A 113 -3.23 3.68 6.89
CA GLY A 113 -3.87 2.56 6.19
C GLY A 113 -3.07 1.26 6.27
N TYR A 114 -1.75 1.33 6.09
CA TYR A 114 -0.85 0.19 6.24
C TYR A 114 -0.93 -0.40 7.65
N ILE A 115 -0.79 0.43 8.69
CA ILE A 115 -0.81 -0.02 10.09
C ILE A 115 -2.16 -0.67 10.41
N ALA A 116 -3.27 -0.02 10.06
CA ALA A 116 -4.61 -0.54 10.35
C ALA A 116 -4.85 -1.92 9.73
N ALA A 117 -4.47 -2.12 8.46
CA ALA A 117 -4.60 -3.42 7.81
C ALA A 117 -3.62 -4.46 8.37
N ALA A 118 -2.37 -4.07 8.63
CA ALA A 118 -1.35 -4.96 9.17
C ALA A 118 -1.72 -5.49 10.55
N GLU A 119 -2.22 -4.64 11.46
CA GLU A 119 -2.65 -5.05 12.80
C GLU A 119 -3.75 -6.13 12.75
N VAL A 120 -4.74 -5.96 11.87
CA VAL A 120 -5.81 -6.95 11.67
C VAL A 120 -5.23 -8.28 11.18
N ILE A 121 -4.39 -8.25 10.13
CA ILE A 121 -3.82 -9.45 9.54
C ILE A 121 -2.88 -10.17 10.53
N MET A 122 -2.06 -9.42 11.26
CA MET A 122 -1.11 -9.97 12.22
C MET A 122 -1.82 -10.62 13.41
N ASP A 123 -2.92 -10.05 13.90
CA ASP A 123 -3.74 -10.65 14.95
C ASP A 123 -4.41 -11.95 14.48
N GLU A 124 -5.02 -11.94 13.29
CA GLU A 124 -5.61 -13.13 12.68
C GLU A 124 -4.60 -14.26 12.50
N LYS A 125 -3.38 -13.93 12.06
CA LYS A 125 -2.26 -14.88 11.89
C LYS A 125 -1.52 -15.21 13.19
N ARG A 126 -1.78 -14.49 14.28
CA ARG A 126 -1.10 -14.63 15.59
C ARG A 126 0.42 -14.45 15.52
N ILE A 127 0.86 -13.45 14.78
CA ILE A 127 2.29 -13.09 14.61
C ILE A 127 2.64 -11.73 15.25
N ASN A 128 1.68 -11.11 15.93
CA ASN A 128 1.81 -9.85 16.68
C ASN A 128 2.73 -9.94 17.91
N ASN A 129 3.15 -11.14 18.32
CA ASN A 129 4.20 -11.33 19.33
C ASN A 129 5.61 -11.18 18.77
N LYS A 130 5.77 -11.18 17.44
CA LYS A 130 7.05 -11.13 16.73
C LYS A 130 7.22 -9.85 15.91
N PHE A 131 6.15 -9.40 15.26
CA PHE A 131 6.14 -8.22 14.40
C PHE A 131 5.22 -7.14 14.95
N ASP A 132 5.58 -5.89 14.66
CA ASP A 132 4.86 -4.68 15.06
C ASP A 132 4.80 -3.72 13.88
N ALA A 133 3.58 -3.42 13.41
CA ALA A 133 3.37 -2.61 12.22
C ALA A 133 3.80 -1.14 12.40
N VAL A 134 3.66 -0.58 13.61
CA VAL A 134 4.06 0.79 13.93
C VAL A 134 5.58 0.90 13.91
N GLU A 135 6.25 -0.08 14.52
CA GLU A 135 7.70 -0.18 14.51
C GLU A 135 8.25 -0.37 13.09
N PHE A 136 7.64 -1.25 12.30
CA PHE A 136 8.02 -1.46 10.90
C PHE A 136 7.94 -0.16 10.10
N MET A 137 6.84 0.59 10.21
CA MET A 137 6.69 1.86 9.48
C MET A 137 7.71 2.91 9.92
N ARG A 138 8.05 2.96 11.21
CA ARG A 138 9.13 3.83 11.70
C ARG A 138 10.47 3.45 11.08
N GLU A 139 10.81 2.17 11.06
CA GLU A 139 12.04 1.69 10.43
C GLU A 139 12.07 1.92 8.92
N TYR A 140 10.91 1.83 8.25
CA TYR A 140 10.79 2.19 6.83
C TYR A 140 11.08 3.67 6.62
N GLU A 141 10.53 4.57 7.44
CA GLU A 141 10.80 6.01 7.35
C GLU A 141 12.29 6.31 7.54
N GLU A 142 12.91 5.74 8.57
CA GLU A 142 14.36 5.87 8.83
C GLU A 142 15.20 5.33 7.68
N TYR A 143 14.83 4.16 7.12
CA TYR A 143 15.51 3.58 5.98
C TYR A 143 15.34 4.45 4.74
N ALA A 144 14.14 4.95 4.47
CA ALA A 144 13.84 5.77 3.30
C ALA A 144 14.62 7.09 3.27
N GLU A 145 15.02 7.65 4.42
CA GLU A 145 15.90 8.83 4.49
C GLU A 145 17.24 8.65 3.78
N ASP A 146 17.78 7.43 3.78
CA ASP A 146 19.09 7.13 3.18
C ASP A 146 19.00 6.85 1.66
N PHE A 147 17.81 6.56 1.13
CA PHE A 147 17.63 6.10 -0.26
C PHE A 147 16.76 7.01 -1.13
N LEU A 148 15.83 7.76 -0.55
CA LEU A 148 14.92 8.64 -1.29
C LEU A 148 15.40 10.10 -1.24
N TYR A 149 15.54 10.72 -2.41
CA TYR A 149 16.03 12.09 -2.56
C TYR A 149 14.93 13.09 -2.86
#